data_AF-A0AAQ3NE63-F1
#
_entry.id   AF-A0AAQ3NE63-F1
#
_cell.length_a   1.000
_cell.length_b   1.000
_cell.length_c   1.000
_cell.angle_alpha   90.00
_cell.angle_beta   90.00
_cell.angle_gamma   90.00
#
_symmetry.space_group_name_H-M   'P 1'
#
loop_
_entity.id
_entity.type
_entity.pdbx_description
1 polymer ?
#
loop_
_entity_poly.entity_id
_entity_poly.type
_entity_poly.pdbx_seq_one_letter_code
_entity_poly.pdbx_strand_id
1 'polypeptide(L)'
;MGTLKTKHHIHTLLFLTALIFFLSTPTSLADNTNLIYKGCADQKLQQPYSQNLKPLLSSLLAESAQKGFAATTQNGLTGAYQCRGDLTSSDCHSCVAKIPDMLGRLCGEAAAAARVQLSGCYLRYEVVGFKQVAATQLLYKVCGARRVVDGGGFEARRDAAFGMVENGVQSSGNLFYTGSYQSLYVLGQCEGNLGNADCGDCIRSAAEQAKDQCGYSISAQVYLQNCYISYSFYPNGVPTSSSSSGSEGGGHPHTERTVALAVGGVAALGFLIVCMLFLKSVLKRRGGKR
;
A
#
# COMPACT_ATOMS: atom_id res chain seq x y z
N MET A 1 49.19 -19.95 25.79
CA MET A 1 48.43 -18.70 26.01
C MET A 1 47.61 -18.25 24.79
N GLY A 2 47.18 -19.16 23.89
CA GLY A 2 46.59 -18.80 22.58
C GLY A 2 45.15 -19.25 22.32
N THR A 3 44.49 -19.95 23.24
CA THR A 3 43.15 -20.56 23.00
C THR A 3 41.97 -19.72 23.50
N LEU A 4 42.21 -18.74 24.36
CA LEU A 4 41.15 -17.90 24.95
C LEU A 4 40.73 -16.75 24.00
N LYS A 5 41.66 -16.21 23.21
CA LYS A 5 41.43 -15.09 22.29
C LYS A 5 40.58 -15.48 21.08
N THR A 6 40.78 -16.71 20.57
CA THR A 6 40.03 -17.29 19.43
C THR A 6 38.57 -17.54 19.79
N LYS A 7 38.30 -17.99 21.02
CA LYS A 7 36.94 -18.29 21.50
C LYS A 7 36.09 -17.02 21.65
N HIS A 8 36.72 -15.91 22.02
CA HIS A 8 36.04 -14.61 22.14
C HIS A 8 35.67 -14.03 20.76
N HIS A 9 36.54 -14.15 19.76
CA HIS A 9 36.25 -13.74 18.38
C HIS A 9 35.10 -14.53 17.74
N ILE A 10 35.04 -15.84 17.99
CA ILE A 10 33.96 -16.70 17.47
C ILE A 10 32.60 -16.30 18.07
N HIS A 11 32.55 -15.99 19.37
CA HIS A 11 31.32 -15.52 20.02
C HIS A 11 30.86 -14.16 19.49
N THR A 12 31.79 -13.21 19.26
CA THR A 12 31.47 -11.90 18.70
C THR A 12 30.95 -12.02 17.26
N LEU A 13 31.55 -12.91 16.44
CA LEU A 13 31.12 -13.15 15.06
C LEU A 13 29.73 -13.83 14.98
N LEU A 14 29.46 -14.78 15.88
CA LEU A 14 28.14 -15.41 16.02
C LEU A 14 27.06 -14.42 16.48
N PHE A 15 27.42 -13.50 17.37
CA PHE A 15 26.49 -12.45 17.83
C PHE A 15 26.19 -11.43 16.72
N LEU A 16 27.20 -11.04 15.94
CA LEU A 16 27.03 -10.11 14.82
C LEU A 16 26.19 -10.72 13.69
N THR A 17 26.40 -12.00 13.38
CA THR A 17 25.61 -12.73 12.38
C THR A 17 24.16 -12.96 12.83
N ALA A 18 23.94 -13.25 14.12
CA ALA A 18 22.58 -13.32 14.68
C ALA A 18 21.87 -11.95 14.62
N LEU A 19 22.56 -10.86 14.95
CA LEU A 19 22.00 -9.49 14.87
C LEU A 19 21.59 -9.13 13.44
N ILE A 20 22.40 -9.48 12.45
CA ILE A 20 22.08 -9.29 11.02
C ILE A 20 20.87 -10.15 10.61
N PHE A 21 20.78 -11.40 11.09
CA PHE A 21 19.65 -12.29 10.80
C PHE A 21 18.33 -11.81 11.44
N PHE A 22 18.38 -11.21 12.63
CA PHE A 22 17.22 -10.57 13.27
C PHE A 22 16.81 -9.25 12.60
N LEU A 23 17.76 -8.50 12.03
CA LEU A 23 17.46 -7.32 11.18
C LEU A 23 16.89 -7.70 9.80
N SER A 24 17.05 -8.95 9.37
CA SER A 24 16.70 -9.43 8.03
C SER A 24 15.39 -10.21 7.99
N THR A 25 14.49 -10.04 8.97
CA THR A 25 13.13 -10.57 8.79
C THR A 25 12.45 -9.71 7.73
N PRO A 26 12.07 -10.25 6.55
CA PRO A 26 11.26 -9.50 5.63
C PRO A 26 9.90 -9.32 6.31
N THR A 27 9.66 -8.13 6.86
CA THR A 27 8.30 -7.64 6.98
C THR A 27 7.71 -7.76 5.58
N SER A 28 6.63 -8.53 5.44
CA SER A 28 5.84 -8.59 4.22
C SER A 28 5.27 -7.18 3.97
N LEU A 29 6.10 -6.28 3.46
CA LEU A 29 5.68 -4.99 2.93
C LEU A 29 4.69 -5.33 1.82
N ALA A 30 3.47 -4.83 1.95
CA ALA A 30 2.49 -4.95 0.88
C ALA A 30 3.15 -4.45 -0.41
N ASP A 31 3.21 -5.31 -1.43
CA ASP A 31 3.80 -4.94 -2.71
C ASP A 31 2.90 -3.92 -3.41
N ASN A 32 3.31 -2.66 -3.28
CA ASN A 32 2.65 -1.48 -3.83
C ASN A 32 2.97 -1.26 -5.33
N THR A 33 3.76 -2.15 -5.94
CA THR A 33 4.29 -1.97 -7.29
C THR A 33 3.70 -2.92 -8.33
N ASN A 34 2.79 -3.80 -7.93
CA ASN A 34 2.11 -4.71 -8.86
C ASN A 34 1.26 -3.95 -9.87
N LEU A 35 1.44 -4.24 -11.16
CA LEU A 35 0.66 -3.65 -12.24
C LEU A 35 -0.81 -4.11 -12.15
N ILE A 36 -1.73 -3.16 -12.06
CA ILE A 36 -3.17 -3.41 -12.11
C ILE A 36 -3.68 -3.27 -13.55
N TYR A 37 -3.44 -2.10 -14.17
CA TYR A 37 -3.79 -1.86 -15.56
C TYR A 37 -2.94 -0.75 -16.19
N LYS A 38 -3.01 -0.68 -17.51
CA LYS A 38 -2.47 0.41 -18.32
C LYS A 38 -3.53 0.93 -19.29
N GLY A 39 -3.45 2.21 -19.63
CA GLY A 39 -4.14 2.82 -20.75
C GLY A 39 -3.13 3.59 -21.59
N CYS A 40 -3.17 3.43 -22.90
CA CYS A 40 -2.28 4.11 -23.83
C CYS A 40 -3.13 4.72 -24.94
N ALA A 41 -2.84 5.95 -25.35
CA ALA A 41 -3.47 6.56 -26.51
C ALA A 41 -3.00 5.87 -27.81
N ASP A 42 -3.93 5.69 -28.75
CA ASP A 42 -3.60 5.24 -30.11
C ASP A 42 -2.88 6.34 -30.90
N GLN A 43 -3.17 7.61 -30.58
CA GLN A 43 -2.50 8.76 -31.17
C GLN A 43 -1.03 8.78 -30.75
N LYS A 44 -0.16 9.10 -31.71
CA LYS A 44 1.26 9.25 -31.45
C LYS A 44 1.64 10.70 -31.14
N LEU A 45 2.60 10.87 -30.23
CA LEU A 45 3.34 12.11 -30.01
C LEU A 45 4.00 12.51 -31.33
N GLN A 46 3.68 13.69 -31.85
CA GLN A 46 4.50 14.32 -32.88
C GLN A 46 5.83 14.74 -32.23
N GLN A 47 6.97 14.48 -32.87
CA GLN A 47 8.26 15.03 -32.42
C GLN A 47 8.14 16.56 -32.51
N PRO A 48 8.25 17.35 -31.43
CA PRO A 48 9.21 17.27 -30.31
C PRO A 48 8.67 16.77 -28.94
N TYR A 49 7.41 16.34 -28.83
CA TYR A 49 6.78 16.08 -27.53
C TYR A 49 7.38 14.87 -26.77
N SER A 50 7.99 13.89 -27.43
CA SER A 50 8.61 12.74 -26.75
C SER A 50 9.82 13.13 -25.90
N GLN A 51 10.58 14.17 -26.30
CA GLN A 51 11.73 14.66 -25.53
C GLN A 51 11.30 15.37 -24.24
N ASN A 52 10.06 15.86 -24.19
CA ASN A 52 9.51 16.61 -23.07
C ASN A 52 8.94 15.72 -21.95
N LEU A 53 8.74 14.43 -22.22
CA LEU A 53 8.17 13.50 -21.25
C LEU A 53 9.14 13.23 -20.09
N LYS A 54 10.44 13.07 -20.35
CA LYS A 54 11.41 12.78 -19.29
C LYS A 54 11.49 13.88 -18.23
N PRO A 55 11.60 15.18 -18.58
CA PRO A 55 11.49 16.27 -17.62
C PRO A 55 10.18 16.24 -16.80
N LEU A 56 9.04 15.98 -17.46
CA LEU A 56 7.74 15.86 -16.79
C LEU A 56 7.74 14.78 -15.71
N LEU A 57 8.17 13.57 -16.06
CA LEU A 57 8.23 12.43 -15.15
C LEU A 57 9.19 12.69 -13.98
N SER A 58 10.35 13.30 -14.24
CA SER A 58 11.32 13.65 -13.20
C SER A 58 10.75 14.64 -12.19
N SER A 59 10.02 15.68 -12.64
CA SER A 59 9.39 16.64 -11.72
C SER A 59 8.31 15.99 -10.85
N LEU A 60 7.46 15.14 -11.45
CA LEU A 60 6.43 14.40 -10.70
C LEU A 60 7.07 13.44 -9.68
N LEU A 61 8.14 12.75 -10.08
CA LEU A 61 8.89 11.87 -9.18
C LEU A 61 9.52 12.63 -8.01
N ALA A 62 10.06 13.83 -8.23
CA ALA A 62 10.61 14.66 -7.16
C ALA A 62 9.53 15.05 -6.12
N GLU A 63 8.33 15.45 -6.58
CA GLU A 63 7.21 15.81 -5.70
C GLU A 63 6.72 14.61 -4.86
N SER A 64 6.79 13.39 -5.40
CA SER A 64 6.36 12.16 -4.69
C SER A 64 7.14 11.87 -3.40
N ALA A 65 8.32 12.46 -3.23
CA ALA A 65 9.08 12.36 -1.99
C ALA A 65 8.41 13.12 -0.81
N GLN A 66 7.50 14.05 -1.10
CA GLN A 66 6.89 14.92 -0.09
C GLN A 66 5.36 14.86 -0.07
N LYS A 67 4.73 14.59 -1.21
CA LYS A 67 3.26 14.66 -1.36
C LYS A 67 2.71 13.35 -1.92
N GLY A 68 1.50 12.99 -1.53
CA GLY A 68 0.78 11.84 -2.08
C GLY A 68 0.14 12.08 -3.45
N PHE A 69 0.03 13.33 -3.88
CA PHE A 69 -0.53 13.74 -5.18
C PHE A 69 0.18 14.99 -5.67
N ALA A 70 0.45 15.03 -6.97
CA ALA A 70 0.76 16.27 -7.67
C ALA A 70 0.31 16.16 -9.12
N ALA A 71 -0.07 17.30 -9.69
CA ALA A 71 -0.30 17.48 -11.11
C ALA A 71 0.49 18.69 -11.59
N THR A 72 1.05 18.61 -12.79
CA THR A 72 1.80 19.72 -13.39
C THR A 72 1.65 19.71 -14.90
N THR A 73 1.78 20.90 -15.50
CA THR A 73 1.85 21.06 -16.95
C THR A 73 3.17 21.71 -17.30
N GLN A 74 3.95 21.06 -18.15
CA GLN A 74 5.20 21.62 -18.66
C GLN A 74 5.49 21.08 -20.06
N ASN A 75 6.09 21.94 -20.90
CA ASN A 75 6.56 21.57 -22.23
C ASN A 75 5.48 20.90 -23.12
N GLY A 76 4.23 21.38 -23.01
CA GLY A 76 3.09 20.90 -23.80
C GLY A 76 2.50 19.56 -23.34
N LEU A 77 2.90 19.06 -22.17
CA LEU A 77 2.34 17.87 -21.54
C LEU A 77 1.76 18.22 -20.18
N THR A 78 0.62 17.62 -19.86
CA THR A 78 0.04 17.60 -18.52
C THR A 78 0.27 16.21 -17.93
N GLY A 79 0.67 16.14 -16.68
CA GLY A 79 0.84 14.86 -15.98
C GLY A 79 0.45 14.96 -14.52
N ALA A 80 0.08 13.82 -13.96
CA ALA A 80 -0.26 13.69 -12.56
C ALA A 80 0.17 12.31 -12.03
N TYR A 81 0.51 12.26 -10.74
CA TYR A 81 0.59 11.00 -10.01
C TYR A 81 -0.31 11.08 -8.78
N GLN A 82 -0.76 9.92 -8.32
CA GLN A 82 -1.50 9.76 -7.08
C GLN A 82 -1.06 8.46 -6.42
N CYS A 83 -0.57 8.56 -5.20
CA CYS A 83 -0.33 7.43 -4.31
C CYS A 83 -1.59 7.09 -3.52
N ARG A 84 -1.69 5.85 -3.06
CA ARG A 84 -2.73 5.41 -2.14
C ARG A 84 -2.60 6.17 -0.82
N GLY A 85 -3.72 6.60 -0.26
CA GLY A 85 -3.73 7.58 0.83
C GLY A 85 -3.18 7.08 2.17
N ASP A 86 -2.95 5.78 2.31
CA ASP A 86 -2.35 5.10 3.47
C ASP A 86 -0.82 4.91 3.34
N LEU A 87 -0.21 5.31 2.22
CA LEU A 87 1.23 5.14 2.01
C LEU A 87 2.04 6.26 2.68
N THR A 88 3.20 5.89 3.21
CA THR A 88 4.22 6.85 3.61
C THR A 88 4.80 7.55 2.37
N SER A 89 5.40 8.73 2.53
CA SER A 89 6.07 9.42 1.41
C SER A 89 7.18 8.57 0.78
N SER A 90 7.85 7.72 1.57
CA SER A 90 8.88 6.79 1.07
C SER A 90 8.27 5.69 0.20
N ASP A 91 7.16 5.08 0.63
CA ASP A 91 6.47 4.05 -0.15
C ASP A 91 5.82 4.63 -1.41
N CYS A 92 5.25 5.84 -1.29
CA CYS A 92 4.72 6.61 -2.40
C CYS A 92 5.80 6.87 -3.46
N HIS A 93 6.93 7.45 -3.04
CA HIS A 93 8.07 7.69 -3.93
C HIS A 93 8.56 6.41 -4.60
N SER A 94 8.72 5.33 -3.82
CA SER A 94 9.15 4.03 -4.34
C SER A 94 8.19 3.45 -5.37
N CYS A 95 6.88 3.64 -5.18
CA CYS A 95 5.87 3.22 -6.15
C CYS A 95 5.95 4.04 -7.44
N VAL A 96 5.95 5.38 -7.33
CA VAL A 96 5.98 6.28 -8.49
C VAL A 96 7.26 6.10 -9.31
N ALA A 97 8.39 5.85 -8.65
CA ALA A 97 9.69 5.60 -9.28
C ALA A 97 9.70 4.42 -10.26
N LYS A 98 8.79 3.44 -10.11
CA LYS A 98 8.69 2.29 -11.03
C LYS A 98 8.07 2.63 -12.37
N ILE A 99 7.19 3.63 -12.41
CA ILE A 99 6.34 3.86 -13.58
C ILE A 99 7.12 4.38 -14.80
N PRO A 100 8.09 5.32 -14.68
CA PRO A 100 8.86 5.80 -15.83
C PRO A 100 9.50 4.68 -16.67
N ASP A 101 10.11 3.69 -16.03
CA ASP A 101 10.76 2.56 -16.71
C ASP A 101 9.74 1.60 -17.35
N MET A 102 8.53 1.52 -16.79
CA MET A 102 7.45 0.69 -17.31
C MET A 102 6.75 1.32 -18.52
N LEU A 103 6.67 2.66 -18.58
CA LEU A 103 5.90 3.38 -19.60
C LEU A 103 6.31 3.01 -21.03
N GLY A 104 7.62 3.04 -21.34
CA GLY A 104 8.11 2.69 -22.68
C GLY A 104 7.77 1.27 -23.09
N ARG A 105 7.89 0.30 -22.17
CA ARG A 105 7.53 -1.10 -22.42
C ARG A 105 6.03 -1.32 -22.56
N LEU A 106 5.21 -0.58 -21.81
CA LEU A 106 3.77 -0.79 -21.73
C LEU A 106 2.99 -0.03 -22.81
N CYS A 107 3.43 1.17 -23.18
CA CYS A 107 2.73 2.06 -24.10
C CYS A 107 3.57 2.50 -25.31
N GLY A 108 4.83 2.06 -25.43
CA GLY A 108 5.76 2.58 -26.42
C GLY A 108 6.24 3.99 -26.06
N GLU A 109 7.26 4.47 -26.77
CA GLU A 109 7.89 5.77 -26.50
C GLU A 109 7.15 6.96 -27.10
N ALA A 110 6.09 6.69 -27.87
CA ALA A 110 5.41 7.68 -28.68
C ALA A 110 3.92 7.84 -28.36
N ALA A 111 3.39 7.30 -27.26
CA ALA A 111 1.96 7.46 -26.96
C ALA A 111 1.62 8.90 -26.57
N ALA A 112 0.58 9.50 -27.17
CA ALA A 112 0.18 10.88 -26.88
C ALA A 112 -0.40 11.07 -25.46
N ALA A 113 -0.87 9.98 -24.86
CA ALA A 113 -1.23 9.91 -23.45
C ALA A 113 -1.01 8.49 -22.94
N ALA A 114 -0.69 8.36 -21.67
CA ALA A 114 -0.60 7.07 -21.00
C ALA A 114 -1.02 7.18 -19.54
N ARG A 115 -1.55 6.09 -19.01
CA ARG A 115 -1.82 5.87 -17.59
C ARG A 115 -1.31 4.49 -17.20
N VAL A 116 -0.56 4.42 -16.11
CA VAL A 116 -0.13 3.15 -15.51
C VAL A 116 -0.60 3.15 -14.06
N GLN A 117 -1.44 2.18 -13.71
CA GLN A 117 -1.93 1.96 -12.36
C GLN A 117 -1.20 0.78 -11.75
N LEU A 118 -0.49 1.02 -10.66
CA LEU A 118 0.05 0.02 -9.75
C LEU A 118 -0.86 -0.11 -8.51
N SER A 119 -0.63 -1.13 -7.69
CA SER A 119 -1.41 -1.38 -6.46
C SER A 119 -1.30 -0.26 -5.42
N GLY A 120 -0.21 0.52 -5.43
CA GLY A 120 0.02 1.62 -4.49
C GLY A 120 -0.05 3.02 -5.10
N CYS A 121 -0.03 3.17 -6.42
CA CYS A 121 -0.03 4.48 -7.07
C CYS A 121 -0.41 4.38 -8.54
N TYR A 122 -0.77 5.50 -9.15
CA TYR A 122 -0.74 5.64 -10.60
C TYR A 122 0.05 6.88 -11.01
N LEU A 123 0.49 6.88 -12.27
CA LEU A 123 0.95 8.07 -12.96
C LEU A 123 0.29 8.11 -14.33
N ARG A 124 -0.16 9.30 -14.72
CA ARG A 124 -0.69 9.59 -16.04
C ARG A 124 0.00 10.81 -16.65
N TYR A 125 0.13 10.80 -17.97
CA TYR A 125 0.48 11.99 -18.75
C TYR A 125 -0.36 12.04 -20.02
N GLU A 126 -0.52 13.24 -20.56
CA GLU A 126 -1.18 13.50 -21.82
C GLU A 126 -0.66 14.78 -22.47
N VAL A 127 -0.72 14.85 -23.79
CA VAL A 127 -0.54 16.12 -24.51
C VAL A 127 -1.62 17.12 -24.10
N VAL A 128 -1.25 18.39 -23.98
CA VAL A 128 -2.23 19.45 -23.73
C VAL A 128 -3.28 19.46 -24.84
N GLY A 129 -4.56 19.49 -24.47
CA GLY A 129 -5.67 19.39 -25.42
C GLY A 129 -6.05 17.95 -25.79
N PHE A 130 -5.47 16.93 -25.16
CA PHE A 130 -5.93 15.56 -25.29
C PHE A 130 -7.40 15.43 -24.87
N LYS A 131 -8.16 14.62 -25.61
CA LYS A 131 -9.60 14.46 -25.42
C LYS A 131 -9.89 13.91 -24.02
N GLN A 132 -10.53 14.73 -23.19
CA GLN A 132 -10.94 14.33 -21.85
C GLN A 132 -12.17 13.42 -21.90
N VAL A 133 -12.24 12.48 -20.96
CA VAL A 133 -13.41 11.63 -20.71
C VAL A 133 -14.14 12.12 -19.46
N ALA A 134 -15.39 11.68 -19.27
CA ALA A 134 -16.13 12.00 -18.05
C ALA A 134 -15.39 11.50 -16.80
N ALA A 135 -15.49 12.25 -15.69
CA ALA A 135 -14.87 11.89 -14.41
C ALA A 135 -15.26 10.49 -13.90
N THR A 136 -16.47 10.04 -14.27
CA THR A 136 -17.07 8.76 -13.88
C THR A 136 -16.96 7.68 -14.95
N GLN A 137 -16.21 7.93 -16.03
CA GLN A 137 -15.95 6.92 -17.07
C GLN A 137 -15.24 5.71 -16.44
N LEU A 138 -15.80 4.52 -16.62
CA LEU A 138 -15.17 3.26 -16.24
C LEU A 138 -13.91 3.04 -17.08
N LEU A 139 -12.74 2.96 -16.43
CA LEU A 139 -11.45 2.70 -17.06
C LEU A 139 -11.06 1.24 -16.98
N TYR A 140 -11.21 0.63 -15.79
CA TYR A 140 -10.79 -0.74 -15.56
C TYR A 140 -11.53 -1.35 -14.37
N LYS A 141 -11.61 -2.68 -14.36
CA LYS A 141 -12.15 -3.44 -13.24
C LYS A 141 -11.41 -4.75 -13.03
N VAL A 142 -11.34 -5.18 -11.78
CA VAL A 142 -10.94 -6.53 -11.37
C VAL A 142 -12.06 -7.08 -10.52
N CYS A 143 -12.68 -8.17 -10.94
CA CYS A 143 -13.62 -8.92 -10.10
C CYS A 143 -12.91 -10.20 -9.62
N GLY A 144 -12.99 -10.50 -8.32
CA GLY A 144 -12.56 -11.76 -7.76
C GLY A 144 -13.23 -12.98 -8.44
N ALA A 145 -12.48 -14.07 -8.57
CA ALA A 145 -12.98 -15.30 -9.19
C ALA A 145 -14.05 -15.99 -8.32
N ARG A 146 -13.97 -15.83 -7.00
CA ARG A 146 -14.95 -16.39 -6.06
C ARG A 146 -16.20 -15.52 -6.01
N ARG A 147 -17.35 -16.18 -6.09
CA ARG A 147 -18.66 -15.56 -5.99
C ARG A 147 -19.37 -15.99 -4.71
N VAL A 148 -20.27 -15.14 -4.24
CA VAL A 148 -21.22 -15.49 -3.18
C VAL A 148 -22.27 -16.42 -3.77
N VAL A 149 -22.44 -17.60 -3.15
CA VAL A 149 -23.37 -18.65 -3.62
C VAL A 149 -24.71 -18.59 -2.89
N ASP A 150 -24.73 -18.01 -1.68
CA ASP A 150 -25.96 -17.82 -0.89
C ASP A 150 -26.04 -16.38 -0.37
N GLY A 151 -27.20 -15.76 -0.55
CA GLY A 151 -27.49 -14.33 -0.37
C GLY A 151 -27.56 -13.90 1.10
N GLY A 152 -26.64 -14.40 1.95
CA GLY A 152 -26.55 -14.18 3.39
C GLY A 152 -26.21 -12.74 3.80
N GLY A 153 -26.92 -11.76 3.24
CA GLY A 153 -26.78 -10.32 3.49
C GLY A 153 -25.58 -9.67 2.82
N PHE A 154 -24.89 -10.35 1.89
CA PHE A 154 -23.68 -9.80 1.26
C PHE A 154 -23.95 -8.47 0.56
N GLU A 155 -25.00 -8.38 -0.26
CA GLU A 155 -25.31 -7.17 -1.02
C GLU A 155 -25.66 -6.00 -0.09
N ALA A 156 -26.48 -6.26 0.94
CA ALA A 156 -26.81 -5.25 1.95
C ALA A 156 -25.56 -4.75 2.70
N ARG A 157 -24.65 -5.66 3.09
CA ARG A 157 -23.38 -5.28 3.72
C ARG A 157 -22.46 -4.51 2.78
N ARG A 158 -22.38 -4.92 1.51
CA ARG A 158 -21.58 -4.25 0.47
C ARG A 158 -22.08 -2.83 0.27
N ASP A 159 -23.39 -2.66 0.11
CA ASP A 159 -24.03 -1.38 -0.16
C ASP A 159 -23.90 -0.43 1.04
N ALA A 160 -24.07 -0.95 2.26
CA ALA A 160 -23.79 -0.19 3.49
C ALA A 160 -22.30 0.24 3.55
N ALA A 161 -21.38 -0.66 3.24
CA ALA A 161 -19.96 -0.36 3.23
C ALA A 161 -19.60 0.69 2.18
N PHE A 162 -20.20 0.65 0.98
CA PHE A 162 -20.04 1.68 -0.05
C PHE A 162 -20.53 3.05 0.42
N GLY A 163 -21.65 3.11 1.13
CA GLY A 163 -22.12 4.36 1.76
C GLY A 163 -21.14 4.92 2.79
N MET A 164 -20.40 4.07 3.52
CA MET A 164 -19.34 4.55 4.41
C MET A 164 -18.16 5.14 3.63
N VAL A 165 -17.80 4.54 2.48
CA VAL A 165 -16.73 5.07 1.62
C VAL A 165 -17.12 6.43 1.06
N GLU A 166 -18.34 6.57 0.53
CA GLU A 166 -18.85 7.82 -0.04
C GLU A 166 -18.80 8.97 0.99
N ASN A 167 -19.25 8.74 2.22
CA ASN A 167 -19.18 9.74 3.29
C ASN A 167 -17.75 9.97 3.79
N GLY A 168 -16.97 8.88 3.88
CA GLY A 168 -15.61 8.90 4.39
C GLY A 168 -14.65 9.73 3.54
N VAL A 169 -14.71 9.62 2.22
CA VAL A 169 -13.87 10.42 1.32
C VAL A 169 -14.23 11.92 1.38
N GLN A 170 -15.50 12.25 1.61
CA GLN A 170 -15.98 13.64 1.71
C GLN A 170 -15.52 14.34 2.99
N SER A 171 -15.29 13.57 4.06
CA SER A 171 -14.85 14.10 5.36
C SER A 171 -13.34 14.00 5.55
N SER A 172 -12.63 13.35 4.63
CA SER A 172 -11.18 13.16 4.72
C SER A 172 -10.42 14.27 3.99
N GLY A 173 -9.37 14.80 4.62
CA GLY A 173 -8.53 15.85 4.04
C GLY A 173 -7.71 15.43 2.82
N ASN A 174 -7.60 14.13 2.53
CA ASN A 174 -6.87 13.58 1.38
C ASN A 174 -7.76 12.77 0.41
N LEU A 175 -9.09 12.88 0.52
CA LEU A 175 -10.07 12.20 -0.34
C LEU A 175 -9.91 10.67 -0.41
N PHE A 176 -9.40 10.09 0.67
CA PHE A 176 -9.14 8.66 0.82
C PHE A 176 -9.85 8.14 2.07
N TYR A 177 -10.41 6.95 1.96
CA TYR A 177 -11.06 6.26 3.06
C TYR A 177 -10.82 4.76 3.00
N THR A 178 -10.57 4.16 4.16
CA THR A 178 -10.63 2.71 4.37
C THR A 178 -11.48 2.40 5.57
N GLY A 179 -12.21 1.30 5.54
CA GLY A 179 -13.04 0.89 6.65
C GLY A 179 -13.42 -0.57 6.58
N SER A 180 -14.07 -1.04 7.63
CA SER A 180 -14.67 -2.36 7.66
C SER A 180 -16.13 -2.25 8.12
N TYR A 181 -17.02 -2.93 7.42
CA TYR A 181 -18.41 -3.11 7.83
C TYR A 181 -18.71 -4.60 7.93
N GLN A 182 -18.82 -5.09 9.16
CA GLN A 182 -19.00 -6.52 9.45
C GLN A 182 -17.89 -7.36 8.77
N SER A 183 -18.25 -8.14 7.75
CA SER A 183 -17.37 -9.02 6.99
C SER A 183 -16.80 -8.40 5.72
N LEU A 184 -17.01 -7.10 5.46
CA LEU A 184 -16.43 -6.40 4.31
C LEU A 184 -15.36 -5.41 4.73
N TYR A 185 -14.19 -5.52 4.10
CA TYR A 185 -13.21 -4.44 4.04
C TYR A 185 -13.45 -3.62 2.78
N VAL A 186 -13.37 -2.29 2.89
CA VAL A 186 -13.54 -1.35 1.79
C VAL A 186 -12.46 -0.30 1.78
N LEU A 187 -12.14 0.17 0.57
CA LEU A 187 -11.25 1.27 0.31
C LEU A 187 -11.85 2.11 -0.82
N GLY A 188 -11.84 3.43 -0.69
CA GLY A 188 -12.12 4.33 -1.81
C GLY A 188 -11.20 5.53 -1.80
N GLN A 189 -10.96 6.05 -3.00
CA GLN A 189 -10.05 7.17 -3.20
C GLN A 189 -10.42 7.96 -4.44
N CYS A 190 -10.31 9.28 -4.35
CA CYS A 190 -10.40 10.19 -5.49
C CYS A 190 -9.03 10.75 -5.90
N GLU A 191 -8.94 11.28 -7.11
CA GLU A 191 -7.81 12.10 -7.56
C GLU A 191 -7.75 13.38 -6.70
N GLY A 192 -6.56 13.75 -6.24
CA GLY A 192 -6.37 14.77 -5.21
C GLY A 192 -6.73 16.22 -5.58
N ASN A 193 -7.19 16.46 -6.81
CA ASN A 193 -7.67 17.77 -7.29
C ASN A 193 -9.21 17.91 -7.25
N LEU A 194 -9.96 16.86 -6.89
CA LEU A 194 -11.42 16.92 -6.81
C LEU A 194 -11.87 17.69 -5.56
N GLY A 195 -13.01 18.38 -5.66
CA GLY A 195 -13.73 18.85 -4.49
C GLY A 195 -14.36 17.68 -3.72
N ASN A 196 -14.59 17.85 -2.42
CA ASN A 196 -15.14 16.78 -1.58
C ASN A 196 -16.47 16.23 -2.12
N ALA A 197 -17.41 17.11 -2.52
CA ALA A 197 -18.69 16.69 -3.08
C ALA A 197 -18.53 15.90 -4.40
N ASP A 198 -17.73 16.40 -5.34
CA ASP A 198 -17.43 15.72 -6.60
C ASP A 198 -16.78 14.34 -6.37
N CYS A 199 -15.94 14.24 -5.34
CA CYS A 199 -15.34 12.98 -4.92
C CYS A 199 -16.41 12.00 -4.40
N GLY A 200 -17.36 12.46 -3.57
CA GLY A 200 -18.50 11.66 -3.13
C GLY A 200 -19.32 11.12 -4.31
N ASP A 201 -19.67 11.98 -5.27
CA ASP A 201 -20.42 11.59 -6.46
C ASP A 201 -19.64 10.61 -7.36
N CYS A 202 -18.31 10.77 -7.46
CA CYS A 202 -17.46 9.82 -8.17
C CYS A 202 -17.47 8.45 -7.48
N ILE A 203 -17.32 8.39 -6.16
CA ILE A 203 -17.38 7.14 -5.40
C ILE A 203 -18.75 6.47 -5.53
N ARG A 204 -19.85 7.25 -5.51
CA ARG A 204 -21.20 6.72 -5.76
C ARG A 204 -21.28 6.04 -7.13
N SER A 205 -20.75 6.70 -8.16
CA SER A 205 -20.69 6.12 -9.52
C SER A 205 -19.81 4.86 -9.59
N ALA A 206 -18.69 4.85 -8.84
CA ALA A 206 -17.80 3.68 -8.78
C ALA A 206 -18.47 2.49 -8.06
N ALA A 207 -19.27 2.79 -7.03
CA ALA A 207 -20.08 1.81 -6.32
C ALA A 207 -21.16 1.20 -7.23
N GLU A 208 -21.88 2.02 -8.00
CA GLU A 208 -22.85 1.54 -9.01
C GLU A 208 -22.17 0.62 -10.03
N GLN A 209 -21.04 1.05 -10.59
CA GLN A 209 -20.26 0.22 -11.50
C GLN A 209 -19.78 -1.08 -10.83
N ALA A 210 -19.42 -1.06 -9.55
CA ALA A 210 -19.06 -2.30 -8.83
C ALA A 210 -20.24 -3.27 -8.71
N LYS A 211 -21.46 -2.77 -8.49
CA LYS A 211 -22.68 -3.59 -8.46
C LYS A 211 -22.96 -4.21 -9.83
N ASP A 212 -22.93 -3.39 -10.89
CA ASP A 212 -23.25 -3.83 -12.25
C ASP A 212 -22.21 -4.80 -12.81
N GLN A 213 -20.94 -4.52 -12.53
CA GLN A 213 -19.83 -5.19 -13.19
C GLN A 213 -19.28 -6.38 -12.39
N CYS A 214 -19.40 -6.36 -11.06
CA CYS A 214 -18.84 -7.34 -10.14
C CYS A 214 -19.85 -7.80 -9.05
N GLY A 215 -21.16 -7.61 -9.24
CA GLY A 215 -22.19 -7.71 -8.20
C GLY A 215 -22.10 -8.89 -7.23
N TYR A 216 -21.84 -10.10 -7.71
CA TYR A 216 -21.73 -11.31 -6.86
C TYR A 216 -20.30 -11.70 -6.48
N SER A 217 -19.30 -10.96 -6.94
CA SER A 217 -17.91 -11.23 -6.63
C SER A 217 -17.60 -10.87 -5.18
N ILE A 218 -16.89 -11.74 -4.45
CA ILE A 218 -16.52 -11.49 -3.05
C ILE A 218 -15.47 -10.38 -2.90
N SER A 219 -14.79 -10.01 -3.99
CA SER A 219 -13.89 -8.87 -4.01
C SER A 219 -13.97 -8.15 -5.35
N ALA A 220 -13.72 -6.86 -5.36
CA ALA A 220 -13.54 -6.12 -6.60
C ALA A 220 -12.64 -4.91 -6.42
N GLN A 221 -12.06 -4.45 -7.52
CA GLN A 221 -11.48 -3.13 -7.67
C GLN A 221 -12.09 -2.50 -8.93
N VAL A 222 -12.68 -1.32 -8.82
CA VAL A 222 -13.35 -0.62 -9.93
C VAL A 222 -12.77 0.78 -10.04
N TYR A 223 -12.09 1.04 -11.16
CA TYR A 223 -11.38 2.28 -11.44
C TYR A 223 -12.14 3.11 -12.46
N LEU A 224 -12.58 4.28 -12.03
CA LEU A 224 -13.08 5.33 -12.91
C LEU A 224 -11.97 6.32 -13.25
N GLN A 225 -12.28 7.32 -14.07
CA GLN A 225 -11.31 8.33 -14.49
C GLN A 225 -10.70 9.08 -13.30
N ASN A 226 -11.54 9.50 -12.33
CA ASN A 226 -11.13 10.35 -11.21
C ASN A 226 -11.23 9.69 -9.83
N CYS A 227 -11.67 8.44 -9.71
CA CYS A 227 -11.73 7.74 -8.42
C CYS A 227 -11.74 6.23 -8.61
N TYR A 228 -11.58 5.48 -7.52
CA TYR A 228 -11.80 4.04 -7.52
C TYR A 228 -12.36 3.56 -6.18
N ILE A 229 -13.00 2.40 -6.22
CA ILE A 229 -13.44 1.66 -5.04
C ILE A 229 -12.88 0.24 -5.09
N SER A 230 -12.51 -0.27 -3.93
CA SER A 230 -12.06 -1.64 -3.72
C SER A 230 -12.80 -2.23 -2.53
N TYR A 231 -13.18 -3.51 -2.62
CA TYR A 231 -13.73 -4.23 -1.48
C TYR A 231 -13.28 -5.68 -1.47
N SER A 232 -13.30 -6.28 -0.27
CA SER A 232 -13.04 -7.70 -0.06
C SER A 232 -13.90 -8.22 1.07
N PHE A 233 -14.64 -9.29 0.80
CA PHE A 233 -15.51 -9.97 1.74
C PHE A 233 -14.81 -11.18 2.35
N TYR A 234 -14.85 -11.22 3.67
CA TYR A 234 -14.25 -12.25 4.50
C TYR A 234 -15.36 -12.97 5.28
N PRO A 235 -15.76 -14.19 4.87
CA PRO A 235 -16.85 -14.92 5.51
C PRO A 235 -16.67 -15.07 7.03
N ASN A 236 -15.43 -15.15 7.50
CA ASN A 236 -15.06 -15.32 8.90
C ASN A 236 -14.76 -14.00 9.62
N GLY A 237 -15.14 -12.86 9.04
CA GLY A 237 -14.82 -11.53 9.53
C GLY A 237 -13.54 -10.97 8.91
N VAL A 238 -13.47 -9.64 8.82
CA VAL A 238 -12.28 -8.96 8.30
C VAL A 238 -11.11 -9.26 9.23
N PRO A 239 -9.95 -9.72 8.72
CA PRO A 239 -8.77 -9.92 9.55
C PRO A 239 -8.39 -8.60 10.22
N THR A 240 -8.60 -8.50 11.53
CA THR A 240 -8.06 -7.40 12.31
C THR A 240 -6.59 -7.68 12.55
N SER A 241 -5.72 -6.78 12.11
CA SER A 241 -4.33 -6.73 12.59
C SER A 241 -4.29 -6.22 14.03
N SER A 242 -5.01 -6.89 14.94
CA SER A 242 -4.92 -6.77 16.39
C SER A 242 -5.81 -7.80 17.08
N SER A 243 -5.19 -8.67 17.86
CA SER A 243 -5.80 -9.22 19.06
C SER A 243 -6.00 -8.07 20.05
N SER A 244 -7.19 -7.47 20.09
CA SER A 244 -7.68 -6.74 21.27
C SER A 244 -9.19 -6.55 21.17
N SER A 245 -9.91 -7.35 21.95
CA SER A 245 -11.28 -7.13 22.39
C SER A 245 -11.42 -5.83 23.19
N GLY A 246 -12.44 -5.04 22.89
CA GLY A 246 -13.14 -4.18 23.87
C GLY A 246 -12.67 -2.73 24.05
N SER A 247 -13.58 -1.82 23.67
CA SER A 247 -13.87 -0.47 24.20
C SER A 247 -12.92 0.73 23.97
N GLU A 248 -13.57 1.76 23.40
CA GLU A 248 -13.53 3.22 23.66
C GLU A 248 -12.21 3.96 23.87
N GLY A 249 -12.00 4.95 23.00
CA GLY A 249 -11.68 6.33 23.39
C GLY A 249 -10.24 6.66 23.79
N GLY A 250 -9.60 7.54 23.00
CA GLY A 250 -8.47 8.36 23.44
C GLY A 250 -7.15 8.07 22.72
N GLY A 251 -6.62 9.10 22.06
CA GLY A 251 -5.38 9.03 21.29
C GLY A 251 -4.08 8.99 22.12
N HIS A 252 -2.97 8.96 21.38
CA HIS A 252 -1.54 8.95 21.74
C HIS A 252 -0.85 7.57 21.87
N PRO A 253 0.46 7.45 21.56
CA PRO A 253 0.94 6.78 20.35
C PRO A 253 1.64 5.44 20.58
N HIS A 254 1.72 4.66 19.50
CA HIS A 254 2.18 3.27 19.36
C HIS A 254 3.65 2.94 19.72
N THR A 255 4.41 3.83 20.32
CA THR A 255 5.86 3.62 20.50
C THR A 255 6.22 2.79 21.74
N GLU A 256 5.34 2.72 22.75
CA GLU A 256 5.67 2.12 24.05
C GLU A 256 5.53 0.58 24.10
N ARG A 257 4.58 0.00 23.35
CA ARG A 257 4.31 -1.46 23.43
C ARG A 257 5.32 -2.33 22.69
N THR A 258 5.89 -1.83 21.59
CA THR A 258 6.93 -2.56 20.84
C THR A 258 8.24 -2.63 21.62
N VAL A 259 8.57 -1.56 22.35
CA VAL A 259 9.75 -1.52 23.23
C VAL A 259 9.57 -2.48 24.41
N ALA A 260 8.38 -2.56 25.02
CA ALA A 260 8.12 -3.48 26.13
C ALA A 260 8.27 -4.97 25.74
N LEU A 261 7.80 -5.36 24.56
CA LEU A 261 7.92 -6.75 24.06
C LEU A 261 9.35 -7.09 23.64
N ALA A 262 10.06 -6.16 23.00
CA ALA A 262 11.46 -6.35 22.59
C ALA A 262 12.41 -6.40 23.80
N VAL A 263 12.24 -5.50 24.78
CA VAL A 263 13.08 -5.44 25.99
C VAL A 263 12.81 -6.63 26.91
N GLY A 264 11.54 -7.07 27.03
CA GLY A 264 11.18 -8.25 27.80
C GLY A 264 11.79 -9.54 27.26
N GLY A 265 11.81 -9.71 25.93
CA GLY A 265 12.43 -10.87 25.29
C GLY A 265 13.96 -10.93 25.48
N VAL A 266 14.63 -9.78 25.34
CA VAL A 266 16.10 -9.69 25.52
C VAL A 266 16.50 -9.90 26.99
N ALA A 267 15.74 -9.36 27.94
CA ALA A 267 15.99 -9.58 29.36
C ALA A 267 15.81 -11.05 29.78
N ALA A 268 14.78 -11.73 29.28
CA ALA A 268 14.52 -13.14 29.56
C ALA A 268 15.60 -14.06 28.96
N LEU A 269 16.03 -13.81 27.72
CA LEU A 269 17.14 -14.53 27.09
C LEU A 269 18.46 -14.30 27.81
N GLY A 270 18.75 -13.06 28.21
CA GLY A 270 19.93 -12.73 29.00
C GLY A 270 19.95 -13.47 30.35
N PHE A 271 18.82 -13.49 31.05
CA PHE A 271 18.68 -14.19 32.33
C PHE A 271 18.88 -15.70 32.19
N LEU A 272 18.28 -16.32 31.16
CA LEU A 272 18.46 -17.76 30.89
C LEU A 272 19.91 -18.13 30.60
N ILE A 273 20.65 -17.30 29.87
CA ILE A 273 22.08 -17.52 29.59
C ILE A 273 22.89 -17.46 30.90
N VAL A 274 22.62 -16.49 31.78
CA VAL A 274 23.30 -16.37 33.08
C VAL A 274 23.01 -17.59 33.96
N CYS A 275 21.75 -18.04 34.04
CA CYS A 275 21.38 -19.25 34.77
C CYS A 275 22.12 -20.49 34.24
N MET A 276 22.23 -20.66 32.91
CA MET A 276 22.94 -21.78 32.29
C MET A 276 24.44 -21.76 32.57
N LEU A 277 25.07 -20.57 32.62
CA LEU A 277 26.48 -20.42 32.97
C LEU A 277 26.73 -20.73 34.45
N PHE A 278 25.81 -20.33 35.34
CA PHE A 278 25.86 -20.70 36.76
C PHE A 278 25.68 -22.21 36.97
N LEU A 279 24.72 -22.84 36.28
CA LEU A 279 24.54 -24.30 36.35
C LEU A 279 25.80 -25.04 35.88
N LYS A 280 26.44 -24.58 34.81
CA LYS A 280 27.71 -25.14 34.32
C LYS A 280 28.86 -24.96 35.32
N SER A 281 28.94 -23.83 36.02
CA SER A 281 30.00 -23.58 37.01
C SER A 281 29.82 -24.44 38.26
N VAL A 282 28.58 -24.67 38.69
CA VAL A 282 28.22 -25.56 39.82
C VAL A 282 28.49 -27.02 39.47
N LEU A 283 28.11 -27.48 38.28
CA LEU A 283 28.39 -28.84 37.81
C LEU A 283 29.90 -29.10 37.67
N LYS A 284 30.66 -28.10 37.20
CA LYS A 284 32.13 -28.19 37.11
C LYS A 284 32.79 -28.28 38.49
N ARG A 285 32.24 -27.62 39.53
CA ARG A 285 32.74 -27.75 40.91
C ARG A 285 32.45 -29.12 41.54
N ARG A 286 31.37 -29.80 41.11
CA ARG A 286 31.04 -31.16 41.59
C ARG A 286 31.85 -32.26 40.90
N GLY A 287 32.32 -32.04 39.68
CA GLY A 287 33.18 -33.00 38.95
C GLY A 287 34.66 -32.99 39.36
N GLY A 288 35.09 -32.08 40.25
CA GLY A 288 36.48 -31.94 40.70
C GLY A 288 36.81 -32.58 42.05
N LYS A 289 35.91 -33.39 42.61
CA LYS A 289 36.17 -34.23 43.79
C LYS A 289 36.00 -35.71 43.42
N ARG A 290 36.96 -36.24 42.67
CA ARG A 290 37.40 -37.64 42.67
C ARG A 290 38.87 -37.67 42.36
#